data_AF-A0A7Y6TY62-F1
#
_entry.id   AF-A0A7Y6TY62-F1
#
_cell.length_a   1.000
_cell.length_b   1.000
_cell.length_c   1.000
_cell.angle_alpha   90.00
_cell.angle_beta   90.00
_cell.angle_gamma   90.00
#
_symmetry.space_group_name_H-M   'P 1'
#
loop_
_entity.id
_entity.type
_entity.pdbx_description
1 polymer ?
#
loop_
_entity_poly.entity_id
_entity_poly.type
_entity_poly.pdbx_seq_one_letter_code
_entity_poly.pdbx_strand_id
1 'polypeptide(L)'
;MLAPRDDARPACKDSTEVARHYGNMRFAMFTVFSAVTGGLLAFPFSAAGSAFLWAPGSARHQFLLGAAGLVLAVLFTAAEWRISQLVAFYQEAAFNKHDFPRPGGHRIWKGVIMVTMLAPYILSAIFWLLYLHGSLVIPVSRS
;
A
#
# COMPACT_ATOMS: atom_id res chain seq x y z
N MET A 1 -16.80 -54.71 12.35
CA MET A 1 -15.84 -54.52 11.24
C MET A 1 -15.75 -53.03 10.96
N LEU A 2 -14.62 -52.42 11.29
CA LEU A 2 -14.33 -51.01 11.03
C LEU A 2 -13.95 -50.81 9.56
N ALA A 3 -14.55 -49.81 8.93
CA ALA A 3 -13.83 -48.92 8.02
C ALA A 3 -14.49 -47.53 8.12
N PRO A 4 -13.87 -46.56 8.79
CA PRO A 4 -14.20 -45.16 8.56
C PRO A 4 -13.61 -44.77 7.20
N ARG A 5 -14.36 -44.05 6.36
CA ARG A 5 -13.78 -43.37 5.20
C ARG A 5 -14.25 -41.93 5.15
N ASP A 6 -13.48 -41.16 5.89
CA ASP A 6 -12.99 -39.82 5.59
C ASP A 6 -13.95 -38.86 4.90
N ASP A 7 -14.59 -38.05 5.73
CA ASP A 7 -14.70 -36.61 5.58
C ASP A 7 -14.36 -36.07 4.19
N ALA A 8 -15.41 -35.79 3.41
CA ALA A 8 -15.38 -34.74 2.39
C ALA A 8 -15.05 -33.41 3.08
N ARG A 9 -13.75 -33.15 3.28
CA ARG A 9 -13.27 -31.99 4.03
C ARG A 9 -13.69 -30.69 3.35
N PRO A 10 -14.11 -29.67 4.12
CA PRO A 10 -14.48 -28.34 3.64
C PRO A 10 -13.26 -27.48 3.28
N ALA A 11 -12.28 -28.02 2.57
CA ALA A 11 -11.00 -27.35 2.31
C ALA A 11 -11.08 -26.18 1.30
N CYS A 12 -12.15 -26.13 0.48
CA CYS A 12 -12.31 -25.13 -0.58
C CYS A 12 -12.84 -23.76 -0.06
N LYS A 13 -13.50 -23.72 1.10
CA LYS A 13 -13.98 -22.46 1.71
C LYS A 13 -12.84 -21.58 2.21
N ASP A 14 -11.88 -22.18 2.92
CA ASP A 14 -10.85 -21.42 3.63
C ASP A 14 -9.88 -20.69 2.70
N SER A 15 -9.44 -21.30 1.59
CA SER A 15 -8.45 -20.67 0.68
C SER A 15 -9.03 -19.47 -0.08
N THR A 16 -10.28 -19.57 -0.52
CA THR A 16 -11.01 -18.49 -1.21
C THR A 16 -11.37 -17.36 -0.24
N GLU A 17 -11.78 -17.70 0.98
CA GLU A 17 -12.08 -16.73 2.04
C GLU A 17 -10.83 -15.96 2.47
N VAL A 18 -9.68 -16.64 2.60
CA VAL A 18 -8.38 -16.02 2.87
C VAL A 18 -7.96 -15.09 1.73
N ALA A 19 -8.13 -15.49 0.47
CA ALA A 19 -7.82 -14.62 -0.68
C ALA A 19 -8.69 -13.35 -0.69
N ARG A 20 -9.99 -13.48 -0.39
CA ARG A 20 -10.91 -12.32 -0.24
C ARG A 20 -10.53 -11.44 0.94
N HIS A 21 -10.17 -12.03 2.07
CA HIS A 21 -9.72 -11.30 3.25
C HIS A 21 -8.52 -10.42 2.96
N TYR A 22 -7.47 -10.96 2.33
CA TYR A 22 -6.31 -10.16 1.94
C TYR A 22 -6.65 -9.13 0.85
N GLY A 23 -7.58 -9.42 -0.07
CA GLY A 23 -8.09 -8.45 -1.02
C GLY A 23 -8.75 -7.25 -0.35
N ASN A 24 -9.62 -7.49 0.62
CA ASN A 24 -10.28 -6.44 1.41
C ASN A 24 -9.27 -5.64 2.24
N MET A 25 -8.27 -6.31 2.84
CA MET A 25 -7.20 -5.66 3.58
C MET A 25 -6.41 -4.70 2.70
N ARG A 26 -6.06 -5.10 1.46
CA ARG A 26 -5.37 -4.25 0.48
C ARG A 26 -6.18 -3.01 0.13
N PHE A 27 -7.47 -3.19 -0.14
CA PHE A 27 -8.36 -2.07 -0.42
C PHE A 27 -8.40 -1.08 0.75
N ALA A 28 -8.61 -1.58 1.98
CA ALA A 28 -8.66 -0.75 3.17
C ALA A 28 -7.36 0.04 3.40
N MET A 29 -6.20 -0.63 3.27
CA MET A 29 -4.90 0.06 3.38
C MET A 29 -4.73 1.14 2.31
N PHE A 30 -5.10 0.84 1.06
CA PHE A 30 -5.01 1.80 -0.03
C PHE A 30 -5.90 3.03 0.21
N THR A 31 -7.11 2.83 0.75
CA THR A 31 -8.01 3.94 1.13
C THR A 31 -7.42 4.80 2.24
N VAL A 32 -6.94 4.18 3.32
CA VAL A 32 -6.33 4.91 4.45
C VAL A 32 -5.09 5.66 3.98
N PHE A 33 -4.23 5.02 3.19
CA PHE A 33 -3.05 5.64 2.61
C PHE A 33 -3.43 6.84 1.73
N SER A 34 -4.39 6.67 0.82
CA SER A 34 -4.80 7.74 -0.10
C SER A 34 -5.38 8.93 0.66
N ALA A 35 -6.17 8.69 1.72
CA ALA A 35 -6.73 9.76 2.53
C ALA A 35 -5.66 10.52 3.32
N VAL A 36 -4.77 9.79 4.03
CA VAL A 36 -3.73 10.40 4.86
C VAL A 36 -2.67 11.09 4.00
N THR A 37 -2.13 10.39 3.01
CA THR A 37 -1.12 10.93 2.09
C THR A 37 -1.71 12.07 1.28
N GLY A 38 -2.93 11.94 0.76
CA GLY A 38 -3.60 13.02 0.04
C GLY A 38 -3.75 14.28 0.90
N GLY A 39 -4.16 14.13 2.16
CA GLY A 39 -4.22 15.24 3.11
C GLY A 39 -2.85 15.89 3.39
N LEU A 40 -1.82 15.07 3.60
CA LEU A 40 -0.45 15.56 3.84
C LEU A 40 0.15 16.25 2.61
N LEU A 41 -0.13 15.75 1.41
CA LEU A 41 0.30 16.35 0.14
C LEU A 41 -0.43 17.68 -0.13
N ALA A 42 -1.71 17.77 0.21
CA ALA A 42 -2.50 18.98 0.03
C ALA A 42 -2.17 20.06 1.07
N PHE A 43 -1.72 19.66 2.27
CA PHE A 43 -1.46 20.58 3.38
C PHE A 43 -0.52 21.75 3.01
N PRO A 44 0.67 21.54 2.41
CA PRO A 44 1.56 22.63 1.97
C PRO A 44 0.91 23.68 1.06
N PHE A 45 -0.08 23.27 0.26
CA PHE A 45 -0.76 24.13 -0.72
C PHE A 45 -2.00 24.82 -0.14
N SER A 46 -2.40 24.48 1.08
CA SER A 46 -3.47 25.19 1.81
C SER A 46 -2.96 26.50 2.40
N ALA A 47 -3.87 27.47 2.64
CA ALA A 47 -3.51 28.75 3.27
C ALA A 47 -2.85 28.56 4.65
N ALA A 48 -3.40 27.66 5.48
CA ALA A 48 -2.85 27.36 6.80
C ALA A 48 -1.49 26.65 6.72
N GLY A 49 -1.33 25.69 5.81
CA GLY A 49 -0.07 24.96 5.67
C GLY A 49 1.05 25.79 5.06
N SER A 50 0.75 26.64 4.08
CA SER A 50 1.72 27.62 3.56
C SER A 50 2.17 28.55 4.68
N ALA A 51 1.25 29.14 5.45
CA ALA A 51 1.59 29.99 6.59
C ALA A 51 2.45 29.28 7.65
N PHE A 52 2.15 28.01 7.96
CA PHE A 52 2.94 27.18 8.89
C PHE A 52 4.37 26.93 8.40
N LEU A 53 4.55 26.70 7.09
CA LEU A 53 5.84 26.44 6.47
C LEU A 53 6.69 27.71 6.26
N TRP A 54 6.08 28.90 6.29
CA TRP A 54 6.78 30.19 6.20
C TRP A 54 6.97 30.88 7.57
N ALA A 55 6.46 30.29 8.66
CA ALA A 55 6.65 30.79 10.02
C ALA A 55 8.13 30.74 10.48
N PRO A 56 8.52 31.50 11.52
CA PRO A 56 9.83 31.36 12.15
C PRO A 56 10.08 29.90 12.57
N GLY A 57 11.18 29.31 12.12
CA GLY A 57 11.44 27.87 12.28
C GLY A 57 10.98 26.99 11.11
N SER A 58 10.63 27.59 9.97
CA SER A 58 10.24 26.94 8.71
C SER A 58 11.03 25.69 8.34
N ALA A 59 12.36 25.72 8.49
CA ALA A 59 13.22 24.56 8.18
C ALA A 59 12.87 23.33 9.02
N ARG A 60 12.53 23.50 10.30
CA ARG A 60 12.11 22.40 11.18
C ARG A 60 10.72 21.89 10.81
N HIS A 61 9.79 22.77 10.46
CA HIS A 61 8.44 22.41 10.03
C HIS A 61 8.44 21.63 8.71
N GLN A 62 9.23 22.09 7.73
CA GLN A 62 9.44 21.38 6.47
C GLN A 62 10.05 20.00 6.71
N PHE A 63 11.10 19.92 7.53
CA PHE A 63 11.72 18.63 7.86
C PHE A 63 10.73 17.67 8.52
N LEU A 64 9.97 18.12 9.52
CA LEU A 64 8.99 17.28 10.22
C LEU A 64 7.89 16.77 9.29
N LEU A 65 7.35 17.64 8.43
CA LEU A 65 6.33 17.26 7.47
C LEU A 65 6.87 16.25 6.46
N GLY A 66 8.05 16.52 5.89
CA GLY A 66 8.70 15.64 4.93
C GLY A 66 9.07 14.28 5.53
N ALA A 67 9.61 14.27 6.75
CA ALA A 67 9.96 13.06 7.47
C ALA A 67 8.71 12.22 7.82
N ALA A 68 7.63 12.85 8.29
CA ALA A 68 6.38 12.16 8.59
C ALA A 68 5.79 11.50 7.33
N GLY A 69 5.75 12.25 6.22
CA GLY A 69 5.30 11.74 4.94
C GLY A 69 6.14 10.58 4.41
N LEU A 70 7.47 10.71 4.51
CA LEU A 70 8.40 9.67 4.07
C LEU A 70 8.27 8.40 4.92
N VAL A 71 8.21 8.52 6.24
CA VAL A 71 8.03 7.38 7.16
C VAL A 71 6.73 6.65 6.85
N LEU A 72 5.62 7.38 6.66
CA LEU A 72 4.35 6.78 6.27
C LEU A 72 4.47 6.05 4.93
N ALA A 73 5.03 6.69 3.89
CA ALA A 73 5.18 6.07 2.59
C ALA A 73 6.01 4.77 2.63
N VAL A 74 7.11 4.76 3.40
CA VAL A 74 7.97 3.58 3.58
C VAL A 74 7.22 2.47 4.33
N LEU A 75 6.52 2.80 5.43
CA LEU A 75 5.76 1.82 6.21
C LEU A 75 4.65 1.17 5.39
N PHE A 76 3.88 1.97 4.63
CA PHE A 76 2.83 1.46 3.75
C PHE A 76 3.41 0.66 2.59
N THR A 77 4.55 1.06 2.01
CA THR A 77 5.26 0.27 0.99
C THR A 77 5.66 -1.11 1.53
N ALA A 78 6.25 -1.15 2.73
CA ALA A 78 6.66 -2.40 3.37
C ALA A 78 5.47 -3.30 3.72
N ALA A 79 4.37 -2.72 4.21
CA ALA A 79 3.13 -3.44 4.49
C ALA A 79 2.52 -4.05 3.22
N GLU A 80 2.41 -3.26 2.15
CA GLU A 80 1.88 -3.72 0.86
C GLU A 80 2.77 -4.80 0.22
N TRP A 81 4.09 -4.64 0.33
CA TRP A 81 5.05 -5.64 -0.12
C TRP A 81 4.83 -6.98 0.60
N ARG A 82 4.72 -6.96 1.92
CA ARG A 82 4.47 -8.16 2.73
C ARG A 82 3.14 -8.82 2.38
N ILE A 83 2.08 -8.04 2.16
CA ILE A 83 0.76 -8.56 1.82
C ILE A 83 0.73 -9.12 0.40
N SER A 84 1.45 -8.51 -0.53
CA SER A 84 1.66 -9.05 -1.88
C SER A 84 2.30 -10.44 -1.85
N GLN A 85 3.32 -10.63 -1.00
CA GLN A 85 3.97 -11.93 -0.81
C GLN A 85 3.04 -12.97 -0.18
N LEU A 86 2.27 -12.60 0.83
CA LEU A 86 1.29 -13.48 1.47
C LEU A 86 0.20 -13.92 0.49
N VAL A 87 -0.40 -12.98 -0.24
CA VAL A 87 -1.42 -13.28 -1.27
C VAL A 87 -0.86 -14.23 -2.32
N ALA A 88 0.35 -13.95 -2.81
CA ALA A 88 1.04 -14.81 -3.77
C ALA A 88 1.24 -16.24 -3.24
N PHE A 89 1.70 -16.38 -1.99
CA PHE A 89 1.93 -17.66 -1.35
C PHE A 89 0.63 -18.46 -1.21
N TYR A 90 -0.45 -17.84 -0.72
CA TYR A 90 -1.74 -18.51 -0.56
C TYR A 90 -2.41 -18.85 -1.90
N GLN A 91 -2.28 -17.98 -2.91
CA GLN A 91 -2.76 -18.28 -4.27
C GLN A 91 -2.01 -19.47 -4.88
N GLU A 92 -0.69 -19.53 -4.75
CA GLU A 92 0.12 -20.66 -5.22
C GLU A 92 -0.20 -21.96 -4.48
N ALA A 93 -0.44 -21.90 -3.17
CA ALA A 93 -0.88 -23.04 -2.38
C ALA A 93 -2.26 -23.57 -2.83
N ALA A 94 -3.19 -22.70 -3.19
CA ALA A 94 -4.50 -23.07 -3.73
C ALA A 94 -4.40 -23.73 -5.12
N PHE A 95 -3.55 -23.21 -6.01
CA PHE A 95 -3.32 -23.83 -7.32
C PHE A 95 -2.64 -25.21 -7.22
N ASN A 96 -1.68 -25.37 -6.31
CA ASN A 96 -0.97 -26.64 -6.12
C ASN A 96 -1.87 -27.73 -5.52
N LYS A 97 -2.93 -27.36 -4.79
CA LYS A 97 -3.93 -28.30 -4.25
C LYS A 97 -4.98 -28.78 -5.27
N HIS A 98 -4.84 -28.43 -6.57
CA HIS A 98 -5.78 -28.75 -7.65
C HIS A 98 -7.16 -28.07 -7.52
N ASP A 99 -7.31 -27.04 -6.68
CA ASP A 99 -8.60 -26.37 -6.49
C ASP A 99 -8.99 -25.49 -7.69
N PHE A 100 -8.02 -25.01 -8.50
CA PHE A 100 -8.30 -24.19 -9.69
C PHE A 100 -7.27 -24.39 -10.82
N PRO A 101 -7.68 -24.32 -12.10
CA PRO A 101 -6.75 -24.29 -13.22
C PRO A 101 -5.93 -23.00 -13.20
N ARG A 102 -4.62 -23.13 -13.37
CA ARG A 102 -3.70 -21.98 -13.42
C ARG A 102 -3.99 -21.20 -14.71
N PRO A 103 -4.43 -19.93 -14.64
CA PRO A 103 -4.70 -19.16 -15.85
C PRO A 103 -3.42 -18.94 -16.66
N GLY A 104 -3.53 -19.00 -17.99
CA GLY A 104 -2.41 -18.70 -18.89
C GLY A 104 -1.82 -17.32 -18.58
N GLY A 105 -0.49 -17.22 -18.48
CA GLY A 105 0.18 -15.96 -18.18
C GLY A 105 0.11 -15.49 -16.72
N HIS A 106 -0.33 -16.34 -15.77
CA HIS A 106 -0.43 -16.00 -14.35
C HIS A 106 0.83 -15.32 -13.77
N ARG A 107 2.03 -15.74 -14.18
CA ARG A 107 3.30 -15.15 -13.70
C ARG A 107 3.46 -13.68 -14.14
N ILE A 108 3.04 -13.35 -15.36
CA ILE A 108 3.09 -11.98 -15.90
C ILE A 108 2.07 -11.10 -15.17
N TRP A 109 0.82 -11.58 -15.06
CA TRP A 109 -0.24 -10.87 -14.37
C TRP A 109 0.05 -10.61 -12.89
N LYS A 110 0.67 -11.58 -12.21
CA LYS A 110 1.16 -11.40 -10.83
C LYS A 110 2.13 -10.23 -10.72
N GLY A 111 3.08 -10.12 -11.67
CA GLY A 111 4.03 -9.01 -11.73
C GLY A 111 3.34 -7.67 -11.98
N VAL A 112 2.42 -7.62 -12.95
CA VAL A 112 1.65 -6.40 -13.27
C VAL A 112 0.87 -5.92 -12.05
N ILE A 113 0.13 -6.80 -11.38
CA ILE A 113 -0.65 -6.46 -10.18
C ILE A 113 0.27 -5.97 -9.05
N MET A 114 1.42 -6.61 -8.87
CA MET A 114 2.37 -6.21 -7.84
C MET A 114 2.93 -4.80 -8.10
N VAL A 115 3.29 -4.49 -9.34
CA VAL A 115 3.78 -3.17 -9.73
C VAL A 115 2.71 -2.11 -9.56
N THR A 116 1.49 -2.36 -10.05
CA THR A 116 0.39 -1.37 -9.95
C THR A 116 -0.02 -1.10 -8.50
N MET A 117 0.05 -2.11 -7.63
CA MET A 117 -0.27 -1.97 -6.21
C MET A 117 0.84 -1.23 -5.45
N LEU A 118 2.11 -1.45 -5.78
CA LEU A 118 3.23 -0.79 -5.10
C LEU A 118 3.48 0.65 -5.58
N ALA A 119 3.15 0.95 -6.85
CA ALA A 119 3.46 2.23 -7.48
C ALA A 119 2.98 3.46 -6.68
N PRO A 120 1.74 3.52 -6.15
CA PRO A 120 1.28 4.69 -5.38
C PRO A 120 2.14 4.97 -4.14
N TYR A 121 2.58 3.93 -3.46
CA TYR A 121 3.39 4.05 -2.24
C TYR A 121 4.82 4.48 -2.56
N ILE A 122 5.41 3.89 -3.60
CA ILE A 122 6.76 4.26 -4.09
C ILE A 122 6.77 5.70 -4.60
N LEU A 123 5.79 6.10 -5.40
CA LEU A 123 5.66 7.47 -5.90
C LEU A 123 5.52 8.47 -4.76
N SER A 124 4.77 8.14 -3.70
CA SER A 124 4.69 8.98 -2.51
C SER A 124 6.04 9.08 -1.79
N ALA A 125 6.79 7.99 -1.64
CA ALA A 125 8.11 8.03 -1.04
C ALA A 125 9.07 8.93 -1.85
N ILE A 126 9.04 8.81 -3.18
CA ILE A 126 9.81 9.66 -4.10
C ILE A 126 9.40 11.12 -3.92
N PHE A 127 8.10 11.42 -3.85
CA PHE A 127 7.62 12.78 -3.60
C PHE A 127 8.21 13.36 -2.31
N TRP A 128 8.17 12.62 -1.21
CA TRP A 128 8.66 13.11 0.08
C TRP A 128 10.19 13.26 0.12
N LEU A 129 10.92 12.42 -0.61
CA LEU A 129 12.37 12.61 -0.82
C LEU A 129 12.67 13.89 -1.60
N LEU A 130 11.95 14.14 -2.70
CA LEU A 130 12.10 15.38 -3.48
C LEU A 130 11.72 16.62 -2.67
N TYR A 131 10.70 16.51 -1.82
CA TYR A 131 10.28 17.54 -0.88
C TYR A 131 11.39 17.88 0.12
N LEU A 132 11.97 16.87 0.76
CA LEU A 132 13.07 17.05 1.74
C LEU A 132 14.34 17.61 1.11
N HIS A 133 14.63 17.27 -0.15
CA HIS A 133 15.75 17.83 -0.90
C HIS A 133 15.49 19.25 -1.42
N GLY A 134 14.34 19.86 -1.13
CA GLY A 134 14.01 21.21 -1.57
C GLY A 134 13.83 21.36 -3.09
N SER A 135 13.63 20.24 -3.80
CA SER A 135 13.39 20.25 -5.25
C SER A 135 11.93 20.61 -5.61
N LEU A 136 11.05 20.66 -4.61
CA LEU A 136 9.65 21.08 -4.75
C LEU A 136 9.47 22.50 -4.20
N VAL A 137 9.00 23.41 -5.07
CA VAL A 137 8.69 24.79 -4.70
C VAL A 137 7.27 24.86 -4.15
N ILE A 138 7.13 25.30 -2.90
CA ILE A 138 5.83 25.52 -2.26
C ILE A 138 5.46 27.00 -2.43
N PRO A 139 4.29 27.32 -3.00
CA PRO A 139 3.90 28.71 -3.20
C PRO A 139 3.71 29.43 -1.86
N VAL A 140 4.13 30.70 -1.82
CA VAL A 140 3.82 31.61 -0.72
C VAL A 140 2.36 32.02 -0.86
N SER A 141 1.51 31.61 0.08
CA SER A 141 0.16 32.15 0.16
C SER A 141 0.27 33.60 0.65
N ARG A 142 0.07 34.57 -0.25
CA ARG A 142 -0.15 35.96 0.12
C ARG A 142 -1.62 36.10 0.48
N SER A 143 -1.91 36.12 1.78
CA SER A 143 -3.19 36.61 2.31
C SER A 143 -3.21 38.13 2.30
#